data_AF-A0A939V0S8-F1
#
_entry.id   AF-A0A939V0S8-F1
#
_cell.length_a   1.000
_cell.length_b   1.000
_cell.length_c   1.000
_cell.angle_alpha   90.00
_cell.angle_beta   90.00
_cell.angle_gamma   90.00
#
_symmetry.space_group_name_H-M   'P 1'
#
loop_
_entity.id
_entity.type
_entity.pdbx_description
1 polymer ?
#
loop_
_entity_poly.entity_id
_entity_poly.type
_entity_poly.pdbx_seq_one_letter_code
_entity_poly.pdbx_strand_id
1 'polypeptide(L)'
;MSIDYLKINNVAMPCPTGISIQTNDLDSENTTRSVGTGKMHRERIRQGVYQCDYSWEELTDAELATIVQAISPASVDIRFWFGSYKDAHGYFTAGAAEMTAAPNGEPRWSYSATFTEF
;
A
#
# COMPACT_ATOMS: atom_id res chain seq x y z
N MET A 1 23.44 -5.33 5.61
CA MET A 1 22.60 -4.96 4.46
C MET A 1 21.28 -4.49 5.02
N SER A 2 20.90 -3.24 4.79
CA SER A 2 19.55 -2.76 5.14
C SER A 2 18.58 -3.29 4.10
N ILE A 3 17.45 -3.87 4.55
CA ILE A 3 16.38 -4.28 3.64
C ILE A 3 15.50 -3.05 3.42
N ASP A 4 15.36 -2.62 2.17
CA ASP A 4 14.36 -1.61 1.79
C ASP A 4 13.00 -2.32 1.72
N TYR A 5 12.13 -2.09 2.71
CA TYR A 5 10.82 -2.75 2.78
C TYR A 5 9.79 -2.17 1.81
N LEU A 6 9.95 -0.89 1.45
CA LEU A 6 9.05 -0.18 0.55
C LEU A 6 9.82 0.90 -0.26
N LYS A 7 9.55 0.95 -1.57
CA LYS A 7 9.85 2.10 -2.42
C LYS A 7 8.56 2.59 -3.07
N ILE A 8 8.42 3.90 -3.19
CA ILE A 8 7.31 4.55 -3.88
C ILE A 8 7.93 5.47 -4.93
N ASN A 9 7.57 5.29 -6.19
CA ASN A 9 8.14 6.02 -7.34
C ASN A 9 9.68 6.04 -7.33
N ASN A 10 10.29 4.88 -7.04
CA ASN A 10 11.74 4.70 -6.91
C ASN A 10 12.42 5.44 -5.72
N VAL A 11 11.65 6.11 -4.86
CA VAL A 11 12.12 6.70 -3.60
C VAL A 11 12.03 5.65 -2.49
N ALA A 12 13.13 5.38 -1.80
CA ALA A 12 13.12 4.48 -0.65
C ALA A 12 12.39 5.14 0.53
N MET A 13 11.39 4.46 1.06
CA MET A 13 10.65 4.97 2.21
C MET A 13 11.39 4.65 3.52
N PRO A 14 11.20 5.45 4.58
CA PRO A 14 11.58 5.05 5.93
C PRO A 14 11.02 3.67 6.26
N CYS A 15 11.76 2.89 7.05
CA CYS A 15 11.34 1.55 7.43
C CYS A 15 9.97 1.61 8.13
N PRO A 16 8.92 0.97 7.59
CA PRO A 16 7.64 0.92 8.26
C PRO A 16 7.76 0.14 9.57
N THR A 17 7.04 0.57 10.60
CA THR A 17 6.91 -0.17 11.87
C THR A 17 5.89 -1.28 11.77
N GLY A 18 4.93 -1.16 10.85
CA GLY A 18 3.95 -2.19 10.53
C GLY A 18 3.66 -2.28 9.03
N ILE A 19 3.51 -3.52 8.55
CA ILE A 19 3.13 -3.84 7.18
C ILE A 19 2.10 -4.96 7.22
N SER A 20 0.93 -4.72 6.66
CA SER A 20 -0.12 -5.72 6.43
C SER A 20 -0.42 -5.80 4.95
N ILE A 21 -0.28 -6.99 4.36
CA ILE A 21 -0.50 -7.21 2.93
C ILE A 21 -1.66 -8.18 2.78
N GLN A 22 -2.71 -7.72 2.09
CA GLN A 22 -3.87 -8.51 1.71
C GLN A 22 -3.82 -8.76 0.20
N THR A 23 -4.09 -10.00 -0.20
CA THR A 23 -4.24 -10.38 -1.60
C THR A 23 -5.71 -10.67 -1.87
N ASN A 24 -6.35 -9.81 -2.65
CA ASN A 24 -7.75 -9.96 -3.01
C ASN A 24 -7.87 -10.53 -4.43
N ASP A 25 -8.86 -11.41 -4.64
CA ASP A 25 -9.27 -11.87 -5.99
C ASP A 25 -10.32 -10.87 -6.49
N LEU A 26 -10.05 -10.17 -7.58
CA LEU A 26 -11.04 -9.28 -8.20
C LEU A 26 -12.00 -10.15 -9.04
N ASP A 27 -13.16 -10.45 -8.48
CA ASP A 27 -14.28 -11.05 -9.22
C ASP A 27 -14.96 -9.97 -10.08
N SER A 28 -15.03 -10.18 -11.39
CA SER A 28 -15.71 -9.25 -12.30
C SER A 28 -17.23 -9.28 -12.11
N GLU A 29 -17.90 -8.12 -12.20
CA GLU A 29 -19.36 -8.00 -12.11
C GLU A 29 -20.17 -8.67 -13.26
N ASN A 30 -19.53 -9.27 -14.27
CA ASN A 30 -20.26 -9.94 -15.35
C ASN A 30 -20.50 -11.44 -15.07
N THR A 31 -20.98 -11.77 -13.88
CA THR A 31 -21.51 -13.12 -13.60
C THR A 31 -22.91 -13.26 -14.22
N THR A 32 -23.01 -13.18 -15.55
CA THR A 32 -24.26 -13.50 -16.24
C THR A 32 -24.50 -15.01 -16.10
N ARG A 33 -25.39 -15.38 -15.18
CA ARG A 33 -25.92 -16.75 -15.07
C ARG A 33 -26.62 -17.06 -16.39
N SER A 34 -25.97 -17.76 -17.33
CA SER A 34 -26.66 -18.31 -18.51
C SER A 34 -27.64 -19.38 -18.03
N VAL A 35 -28.89 -18.97 -17.83
CA VAL A 35 -30.02 -19.84 -17.52
C VAL A 35 -30.30 -20.69 -18.77
N GLY A 36 -29.58 -21.80 -18.94
CA GLY A 36 -29.77 -22.68 -20.10
C GLY A 36 -28.92 -23.95 -20.15
N THR A 37 -27.70 -23.97 -19.60
CA THR A 37 -26.79 -25.12 -19.78
C THR A 37 -25.98 -25.52 -18.55
N GLY A 38 -26.18 -24.89 -17.38
CA GLY A 38 -25.56 -25.31 -16.12
C GLY A 38 -24.03 -25.23 -16.08
N LYS A 39 -23.39 -24.61 -17.08
CA LYS A 39 -21.95 -24.38 -17.10
C LYS A 39 -21.67 -22.97 -16.60
N MET A 40 -21.22 -22.88 -15.35
CA MET A 40 -20.67 -21.66 -14.79
C MET A 40 -19.27 -21.44 -15.42
N HIS A 41 -19.18 -20.55 -16.39
CA HIS A 41 -17.88 -20.05 -16.84
C HIS A 41 -17.41 -18.99 -15.84
N ARG A 42 -16.32 -19.29 -15.13
CA ARG A 42 -15.59 -18.29 -14.35
C ARG A 42 -14.62 -17.57 -15.29
N GLU A 43 -14.97 -16.38 -15.74
CA GLU A 43 -13.97 -15.45 -16.29
C GLU A 43 -13.29 -14.76 -15.09
N ARG A 44 -12.05 -15.15 -14.81
CA ARG A 44 -11.19 -14.49 -13.82
C ARG A 44 -10.39 -13.42 -14.54
N ILE A 45 -10.56 -12.14 -14.18
CA ILE A 45 -9.91 -11.03 -14.90
C ILE A 45 -8.47 -10.79 -14.39
N ARG A 46 -8.22 -10.84 -13.07
CA ARG A 46 -6.86 -10.82 -12.47
C ARG A 46 -6.85 -11.49 -11.10
N GLN A 47 -5.89 -12.39 -10.86
CA GLN A 47 -5.57 -12.86 -9.51
C GLN A 47 -4.63 -11.85 -8.83
N GLY A 48 -4.88 -11.55 -7.56
CA GLY A 48 -3.85 -11.02 -6.65
C GLY A 48 -3.68 -9.51 -6.69
N VAL A 49 -4.76 -8.74 -6.60
CA VAL A 49 -4.67 -7.31 -6.29
C VAL A 49 -4.14 -7.18 -4.87
N TYR A 50 -3.02 -6.48 -4.73
CA TYR A 50 -2.44 -6.18 -3.43
C TYR A 50 -3.13 -4.96 -2.82
N GLN A 51 -3.62 -5.15 -1.60
CA GLN A 51 -3.90 -4.05 -0.70
C GLN A 51 -2.85 -4.10 0.42
N CYS A 52 -2.07 -3.02 0.56
CA CYS A 52 -0.98 -2.95 1.51
C CYS A 52 -1.22 -1.80 2.49
N ASP A 53 -1.39 -2.13 3.76
CA ASP A 53 -1.45 -1.15 4.84
C ASP A 53 -0.05 -0.97 5.44
N TYR A 54 0.43 0.26 5.43
CA TYR A 54 1.71 0.65 6.00
C TYR A 54 1.51 1.58 7.19
N SER A 55 2.22 1.31 8.28
CA SER A 55 2.29 2.20 9.43
C SER A 55 3.73 2.54 9.76
N TRP A 56 3.93 3.78 10.19
CA TRP A 56 5.19 4.32 10.66
C TRP A 56 4.96 5.01 12.00
N GLU A 57 5.94 4.92 12.89
CA GLU A 57 5.95 5.60 14.18
C GLU A 57 7.28 6.35 14.35
N GLU A 58 7.29 7.35 15.24
CA GLU A 58 8.46 8.17 15.59
C GLU A 58 9.14 8.91 14.42
N LEU A 59 8.42 9.14 13.32
CA LEU A 59 8.94 9.86 12.16
C LEU A 59 9.33 11.31 12.51
N THR A 60 10.45 11.76 11.95
CA THR A 60 10.81 13.17 11.90
C THR A 60 9.96 13.93 10.87
N ASP A 61 9.94 15.26 10.95
CA ASP A 61 9.26 16.11 9.95
C ASP A 61 9.74 15.84 8.52
N ALA A 62 11.04 15.58 8.34
CA ALA A 62 11.63 15.31 7.03
C ALA A 62 11.18 13.95 6.46
N GLU A 63 11.07 12.93 7.32
CA GLU A 63 10.59 11.60 6.92
C GLU A 63 9.10 11.63 6.59
N LEU A 64 8.29 12.31 7.40
CA LEU A 64 6.87 12.52 7.10
C LEU A 64 6.69 13.23 5.76
N ALA A 65 7.42 14.32 5.52
CA ALA A 65 7.35 15.05 4.25
C ALA A 65 7.72 14.16 3.05
N THR A 66 8.73 13.30 3.21
CA THR A 66 9.12 12.32 2.17
C THR A 66 7.99 11.35 1.85
N ILE A 67 7.33 10.80 2.87
CA ILE A 67 6.21 9.87 2.69
C ILE A 67 5.03 10.59 2.02
N VAL A 68 4.62 11.74 2.55
CA VAL A 68 3.47 12.52 2.03
C VAL A 68 3.71 12.94 0.58
N GLN A 69 4.91 13.38 0.24
CA GLN A 69 5.26 13.75 -1.14
C GLN A 69 5.22 12.54 -2.08
N ALA A 70 5.67 11.38 -1.62
CA ALA A 70 5.73 10.17 -2.43
C ALA A 70 4.34 9.58 -2.74
N ILE A 71 3.39 9.68 -1.80
CA ILE A 71 2.01 9.18 -1.96
C ILE A 71 1.05 10.20 -2.58
N SER A 72 1.42 11.48 -2.65
CA SER A 72 0.57 12.56 -3.16
C SER A 72 0.08 12.38 -4.61
N PRO A 73 0.82 11.73 -5.55
CA PRO A 73 0.31 11.51 -6.90
C PRO A 73 -0.94 10.64 -6.93
N ALA A 74 -1.82 10.87 -7.90
CA ALA A 74 -3.06 10.09 -8.07
C ALA A 74 -2.83 8.60 -8.38
N SER A 75 -1.63 8.25 -8.85
CA SER A 75 -1.19 6.89 -9.09
C SER A 75 0.32 6.80 -8.85
N VAL A 76 0.78 5.70 -8.28
CA VAL A 76 2.18 5.48 -7.92
C VAL A 76 2.61 4.05 -8.21
N ASP A 77 3.89 3.90 -8.55
CA ASP A 77 4.54 2.61 -8.62
C ASP A 77 5.17 2.30 -7.26
N ILE A 78 4.82 1.16 -6.67
CA ILE A 78 5.44 0.69 -5.43
C ILE A 78 6.29 -0.55 -5.69
N ARG A 79 7.37 -0.67 -4.92
CA ARG A 79 8.13 -1.91 -4.75
C ARG A 79 8.13 -2.29 -3.28
N PHE A 80 7.63 -3.47 -2.94
CA PHE A 80 7.55 -3.91 -1.55
C PHE A 80 8.12 -5.32 -1.36
N TRP A 81 8.46 -5.65 -0.11
CA TRP A 81 8.98 -6.96 0.28
C TRP A 81 7.85 -7.91 0.69
N PHE A 82 7.73 -9.05 -0.01
CA PHE A 82 6.78 -10.13 0.31
C PHE A 82 7.44 -11.50 0.12
N GLY A 83 8.52 -11.76 0.87
CA GLY A 83 9.41 -12.92 0.68
C GLY A 83 10.28 -12.86 -0.60
N SER A 84 9.89 -12.01 -1.54
CA SER A 84 10.63 -11.53 -2.71
C SER A 84 10.16 -10.10 -3.00
N TYR A 85 10.94 -9.34 -3.77
CA TYR A 85 10.50 -8.03 -4.23
C TYR A 85 9.34 -8.16 -5.21
N LYS A 86 8.27 -7.41 -4.94
CA LYS A 86 7.10 -7.27 -5.81
C LYS A 86 6.95 -5.82 -6.22
N ASP A 87 6.61 -5.61 -7.49
CA ASP A 87 6.26 -4.32 -8.05
C ASP A 87 4.74 -4.31 -8.26
N ALA A 88 4.08 -3.21 -7.88
CA ALA A 88 2.64 -3.02 -8.05
C ALA A 88 2.35 -1.56 -8.43
N HIS A 89 1.28 -1.34 -9.18
CA HIS A 89 0.84 -0.02 -9.63
C HIS A 89 -0.55 0.29 -9.10
N GLY A 90 -0.70 1.41 -8.42
CA GLY A 90 -1.92 1.68 -7.66
C GLY A 90 -1.98 3.09 -7.12
N TYR A 91 -2.74 3.27 -6.05
CA TYR A 91 -2.95 4.56 -5.40
C TYR A 91 -3.06 4.39 -3.90
N PHE A 92 -2.81 5.46 -3.15
CA PHE A 92 -3.00 5.49 -1.70
C PHE A 92 -4.37 6.10 -1.36
N THR A 93 -5.15 5.46 -0.48
CA THR A 93 -6.58 5.75 -0.29
C THR A 93 -6.97 6.53 0.96
N ALA A 94 -6.12 6.62 1.98
CA ALA A 94 -6.28 7.56 3.09
C ALA A 94 -4.98 7.55 3.90
N GLY A 95 -4.56 8.73 4.35
CA GLY A 95 -3.40 8.91 5.22
C GLY A 95 -3.85 9.50 6.55
N ALA A 96 -3.63 8.80 7.66
CA ALA A 96 -3.84 9.35 8.99
C ALA A 96 -2.48 9.73 9.59
N ALA A 97 -2.37 10.96 10.08
CA ALA A 97 -1.17 11.46 10.74
C ALA A 97 -1.51 11.87 12.18
N GLU A 98 -0.76 11.36 13.15
CA GLU A 98 -0.85 11.75 14.54
C GLU A 98 0.51 12.30 14.99
N MET A 99 0.50 13.36 15.80
CA MET A 99 1.72 13.99 16.30
C MET A 99 1.83 13.78 17.81
N THR A 100 3.01 13.36 18.26
CA THR A 100 3.40 13.33 19.66
C THR A 100 4.66 14.16 19.85
N ALA A 101 4.79 14.86 20.97
CA ALA A 101 6.05 15.52 21.32
C ALA A 101 6.98 14.51 22.01
N ALA A 102 8.19 14.36 21.49
CA ALA A 102 9.24 13.58 22.14
C ALA A 102 9.69 14.25 23.46
N PRO A 103 10.37 13.51 24.37
CA PRO A 103 10.84 14.06 25.65
C PRO A 103 11.77 15.28 25.52
N ASN A 104 12.44 15.45 24.38
CA ASN A 104 13.30 16.59 24.05
C ASN A 104 12.52 17.78 23.44
N GLY A 105 11.21 17.68 23.29
CA GLY A 105 10.34 18.71 22.71
C GLY A 105 10.24 18.67 21.17
N GLU A 106 10.86 17.70 20.51
CA GLU A 106 10.77 17.55 19.05
C GLU A 106 9.45 16.88 18.63
N PRO A 107 8.85 17.27 17.50
CA PRO A 107 7.69 16.56 16.96
C PRO A 107 8.08 15.17 16.47
N ARG A 108 7.25 14.19 16.78
CA ARG A 108 7.32 12.83 16.28
C ARG A 108 5.97 12.45 15.70
N TRP A 109 6.01 11.90 14.49
CA TRP A 109 4.79 11.58 13.75
C TRP A 109 4.58 10.09 13.68
N SER A 110 3.33 9.69 13.91
CA SER A 110 2.81 8.40 13.49
C SER A 110 2.01 8.63 12.23
N TYR A 111 2.27 7.80 11.21
CA TYR A 111 1.58 7.89 9.93
C TYR A 111 1.09 6.51 9.51
N SER A 112 -0.12 6.43 8.98
CA SER A 112 -0.64 5.19 8.38
C SER A 112 -1.25 5.49 7.03
N ALA A 113 -0.94 4.67 6.03
CA ALA A 113 -1.52 4.78 4.70
C ALA A 113 -1.78 3.41 4.08
N THR A 114 -2.88 3.31 3.35
CA THR A 114 -3.27 2.11 2.61
C THR A 114 -3.03 2.30 1.13
N PHE A 115 -2.26 1.42 0.53
CA PHE A 115 -2.08 1.28 -0.90
C PHE A 115 -3.10 0.27 -1.45
N THR A 116 -3.71 0.59 -2.59
CA THR A 116 -4.59 -0.28 -3.35
C THR A 116 -4.11 -0.36 -4.79
N GLU A 117 -3.83 -1.56 -5.27
CA GLU A 117 -3.43 -1.83 -6.66
C GLU A 117 -4.63 -1.74 -7.64
N PHE A 118 -4.33 -1.38 -8.90
CA PHE A 118 -5.28 -1.36 -10.03
C PHE A 118 -5.29 -2.64 -10.87
#